data_AF-A0A7S3F625-F1
#
_entry.id   AF-A0A7S3F625-F1
#
_cell.length_a   1.000
_cell.length_b   1.000
_cell.length_c   1.000
_cell.angle_alpha   90.00
_cell.angle_beta   90.00
_cell.angle_gamma   90.00
#
_symmetry.space_group_name_H-M   'P 1'
#
loop_
_entity.id
_entity.type
_entity.pdbx_description
1 polymer ?
#
loop_
_entity_poly.entity_id
_entity_poly.type
_entity_poly.pdbx_seq_one_letter_code
_entity_poly.pdbx_strand_id
1 'polypeptide(L)'
;DQAHPATAEPTAEANKSLVDADGGGCMGLSPGLLLCAAAGVLMSLWAPLSAYSMRALTAEGAFLAFTGAILLSSSLICPLLCCRPMVGQASSWTDFAAAGGSHGWGLLGGFVWAVGTCSNLVSGTQLGPALSYAVGQAAPMVATAWGLFYFGEFTGCPLRTKLWVGGMFLSYLTAIACIAMSRG
;
A
#
# COMPACT_ATOMS: atom_id res chain seq x y z
N ASP A 1 -52.60 42.15 -1.22
CA ASP A 1 -51.16 42.18 -0.93
C ASP A 1 -50.71 40.82 -0.47
N GLN A 2 -50.29 39.96 -1.40
CA GLN A 2 -48.99 39.94 -2.12
C GLN A 2 -48.13 38.84 -1.48
N ALA A 3 -47.83 37.84 -2.29
CA ALA A 3 -47.34 36.53 -1.92
C ALA A 3 -45.83 36.50 -1.65
N HIS A 4 -45.44 35.49 -0.89
CA HIS A 4 -44.09 34.95 -0.72
C HIS A 4 -43.29 34.91 -2.05
N PRO A 5 -41.97 35.15 -2.00
CA PRO A 5 -41.07 34.37 -2.84
C PRO A 5 -40.10 33.55 -2.00
N ALA A 6 -39.88 32.34 -2.49
CA ALA A 6 -39.07 31.29 -1.92
C ALA A 6 -37.58 31.64 -1.93
N THR A 7 -36.89 31.25 -0.86
CA THR A 7 -35.44 31.08 -0.81
C THR A 7 -35.05 29.96 -1.77
N ALA A 8 -34.68 30.31 -3.00
CA ALA A 8 -34.17 29.36 -3.98
C ALA A 8 -32.75 28.90 -3.59
N GLU A 9 -32.58 27.58 -3.52
CA GLU A 9 -31.34 26.86 -3.24
C GLU A 9 -30.20 27.25 -4.21
N PRO A 10 -29.02 27.69 -3.71
CA PRO A 10 -27.81 27.81 -4.52
C PRO A 10 -27.02 26.49 -4.61
N THR A 11 -27.55 25.37 -4.12
CA THR A 11 -26.77 24.14 -3.88
C THR A 11 -26.93 23.05 -4.94
N ALA A 12 -28.00 23.07 -5.74
CA ALA A 12 -28.25 22.03 -6.74
C ALA A 12 -27.52 22.27 -8.07
N GLU A 13 -27.54 23.50 -8.59
CA GLU A 13 -26.90 23.81 -9.88
C GLU A 13 -25.37 23.90 -9.79
N ALA A 14 -24.83 24.36 -8.67
CA ALA A 14 -23.38 24.36 -8.43
C ALA A 14 -22.82 22.93 -8.35
N ASN A 15 -23.54 22.00 -7.71
CA ASN A 15 -23.12 20.60 -7.61
C ASN A 15 -23.24 19.87 -8.96
N LYS A 16 -24.24 20.26 -9.77
CA LYS A 16 -24.40 19.76 -11.14
C LYS A 16 -23.26 20.22 -12.06
N SER A 17 -22.79 21.45 -11.91
CA SER A 17 -21.64 21.97 -12.68
C SER A 17 -20.31 21.27 -12.37
N LEU A 18 -20.14 20.75 -11.15
CA LEU A 18 -18.96 19.96 -10.76
C LEU A 18 -19.04 18.52 -11.28
N VAL A 19 -20.23 17.95 -11.38
CA VAL A 19 -20.46 16.61 -11.94
C VAL A 19 -20.36 16.62 -13.47
N ASP A 20 -20.84 17.68 -14.13
CA ASP A 20 -20.79 17.80 -15.60
C ASP A 20 -19.38 18.12 -16.12
N ALA A 21 -18.49 18.68 -15.28
CA ALA A 21 -17.07 18.89 -15.62
C ALA A 21 -16.24 17.58 -15.60
N ASP A 22 -16.70 16.54 -14.90
CA ASP A 22 -16.04 15.22 -14.84
C ASP A 22 -16.65 14.23 -15.87
N GLY A 23 -17.79 14.58 -16.48
CA GLY A 23 -18.56 13.73 -17.38
C GLY A 23 -18.22 13.82 -18.87
N GLY A 24 -17.15 14.52 -19.26
CA GLY A 24 -16.87 14.84 -20.66
C GLY A 24 -15.40 14.81 -21.02
N GLY A 25 -14.76 13.64 -20.99
CA GLY A 25 -13.40 13.47 -21.49
C GLY A 25 -13.16 12.02 -21.92
N CYS A 26 -12.56 11.84 -23.09
CA CYS A 26 -12.08 10.58 -23.65
C CYS A 26 -11.63 9.54 -22.60
N MET A 27 -11.84 8.23 -22.87
CA MET A 27 -11.36 7.07 -22.09
C MET A 27 -9.82 7.02 -21.95
N GLY A 28 -9.22 8.04 -21.34
CA GLY A 28 -7.84 8.07 -20.90
C GLY A 28 -7.76 7.47 -19.51
N LEU A 29 -6.75 6.62 -19.30
CA LEU A 29 -6.42 6.16 -17.94
C LEU A 29 -6.17 7.38 -17.06
N SER A 30 -6.87 7.48 -15.93
CA SER A 30 -6.57 8.55 -14.97
C SER A 30 -5.11 8.45 -14.51
N PRO A 31 -4.40 9.56 -14.27
CA PRO A 31 -3.01 9.52 -13.82
C PRO A 31 -2.81 8.65 -12.57
N GLY A 32 -3.80 8.64 -11.66
CA GLY A 32 -3.80 7.78 -10.48
C GLY A 32 -3.91 6.30 -10.81
N LEU A 33 -4.79 5.92 -11.75
CA LEU A 33 -4.91 4.51 -12.18
C LEU A 33 -3.64 4.04 -12.89
N LEU A 34 -3.01 4.91 -13.70
CA LEU A 34 -1.74 4.60 -14.36
C LEU A 34 -0.62 4.41 -13.34
N LEU A 35 -0.55 5.27 -12.32
CA LEU A 35 0.43 5.12 -11.25
C LEU A 35 0.22 3.82 -10.46
N CYS A 36 -1.02 3.49 -10.10
CA CYS A 36 -1.35 2.23 -9.42
C CYS A 36 -0.96 1.02 -10.26
N ALA A 37 -1.25 1.05 -11.57
CA ALA A 37 -0.87 -0.01 -12.49
C ALA A 37 0.66 -0.15 -12.60
N ALA A 38 1.38 0.97 -12.74
CA ALA A 38 2.84 0.97 -12.78
C ALA A 38 3.46 0.42 -11.47
N ALA A 39 2.93 0.85 -10.32
CA ALA A 39 3.35 0.35 -9.01
C ALA A 39 3.10 -1.16 -8.86
N GLY A 40 1.95 -1.66 -9.33
CA GLY A 40 1.63 -3.09 -9.32
C GLY A 40 2.58 -3.93 -10.17
N VAL A 41 2.94 -3.43 -11.36
CA VAL A 41 3.94 -4.09 -12.23
C VAL A 41 5.32 -4.12 -11.56
N LEU A 42 5.77 -2.99 -11.02
CA LEU A 42 7.04 -2.91 -10.30
C LEU A 42 7.08 -3.86 -9.11
N MET A 43 5.98 -3.93 -8.34
CA MET A 43 5.88 -4.83 -7.19
C MET A 43 5.86 -6.30 -7.60
N SER A 44 5.23 -6.64 -8.73
CA SER A 44 5.22 -8.01 -9.27
C SER A 44 6.62 -8.45 -9.73
N LEU A 45 7.42 -7.52 -10.26
CA LEU A 45 8.79 -7.79 -10.69
C LEU A 45 9.78 -7.92 -9.53
N TRP A 46 9.42 -7.50 -8.32
CA TRP A 46 10.31 -7.53 -7.15
C TRP A 46 10.83 -8.93 -6.83
N ALA A 47 9.97 -9.95 -6.85
CA ALA A 47 10.36 -11.34 -6.52
C ALA A 47 11.39 -11.92 -7.50
N PRO A 48 11.19 -11.86 -8.83
CA PRO A 48 12.21 -12.34 -9.77
C PRO A 48 13.47 -11.47 -9.78
N LEU A 49 13.38 -10.14 -9.61
CA LEU A 49 14.58 -9.28 -9.55
C LEU A 49 15.41 -9.55 -8.29
N SER A 50 14.78 -9.74 -7.13
CA SER A 50 15.47 -10.07 -5.88
C SER A 50 16.13 -11.45 -5.97
N ALA A 51 15.44 -12.44 -6.52
CA ALA A 51 16.04 -13.74 -6.78
C ALA A 51 17.24 -13.64 -7.74
N TYR A 52 17.15 -12.79 -8.77
CA TYR A 52 18.24 -12.55 -9.71
C TYR A 52 19.44 -11.84 -9.06
N SER A 53 19.22 -10.81 -8.26
CA SER A 53 20.31 -10.08 -7.59
C SER A 53 21.05 -10.96 -6.59
N MET A 54 20.34 -11.86 -5.90
CA MET A 54 20.93 -12.84 -4.98
C MET A 54 21.77 -13.92 -5.67
N ARG A 55 21.83 -13.97 -7.01
CA ARG A 55 22.77 -14.84 -7.75
C ARG A 55 24.19 -14.28 -7.75
N ALA A 56 24.32 -12.95 -7.63
CA ALA A 56 25.60 -12.24 -7.69
C ALA A 56 26.01 -11.66 -6.33
N LEU A 57 25.05 -11.40 -5.44
CA LEU A 57 25.25 -10.82 -4.11
C LEU A 57 24.66 -11.74 -3.03
N THR A 58 25.15 -11.65 -1.79
CA THR A 58 24.45 -12.28 -0.66
C THR A 58 23.12 -11.57 -0.40
N ALA A 59 22.20 -12.19 0.36
CA ALA A 59 20.91 -11.59 0.70
C ALA A 59 21.07 -10.21 1.36
N GLU A 60 22.06 -10.07 2.23
CA GLU A 60 22.40 -8.82 2.92
C GLU A 60 22.95 -7.78 1.93
N GLY A 61 23.81 -8.21 0.99
CA GLY A 61 24.34 -7.33 -0.06
C GLY A 61 23.27 -6.83 -1.03
N ALA A 62 22.34 -7.71 -1.42
CA ALA A 62 21.19 -7.35 -2.23
C ALA A 62 20.26 -6.37 -1.51
N PHE A 63 20.01 -6.60 -0.21
CA PHE A 63 19.22 -5.70 0.62
C PHE A 63 19.90 -4.34 0.79
N LEU A 64 21.21 -4.30 1.03
CA LEU A 64 21.97 -3.05 1.16
C LEU A 64 21.94 -2.22 -0.13
N ALA A 65 22.13 -2.86 -1.30
CA ALA A 65 22.03 -2.20 -2.59
C ALA A 65 20.62 -1.63 -2.83
N PHE A 66 19.58 -2.39 -2.44
CA PHE A 66 18.20 -1.95 -2.52
C PHE A 66 17.90 -0.77 -1.58
N THR A 67 18.40 -0.79 -0.34
CA THR A 67 18.29 0.34 0.59
C THR A 67 18.97 1.60 0.02
N GLY A 68 20.16 1.46 -0.58
CA GLY A 68 20.83 2.58 -1.24
C GLY A 68 20.01 3.16 -2.40
N ALA A 69 19.40 2.31 -3.22
CA ALA A 69 18.50 2.72 -4.30
C ALA A 69 17.23 3.42 -3.77
N ILE A 70 16.66 2.94 -2.66
CA ILE A 70 15.53 3.61 -1.99
C ILE A 70 15.97 4.99 -1.53
N LEU A 71 17.10 5.14 -0.82
CA LEU A 71 17.55 6.45 -0.34
C LEU A 71 17.74 7.46 -1.48
N LEU A 72 18.31 7.01 -2.59
CA LEU A 72 18.49 7.86 -3.78
C LEU A 72 17.13 8.24 -4.40
N SER A 73 16.25 7.27 -4.60
CA SER A 73 14.93 7.51 -5.22
C SER A 73 14.01 8.34 -4.32
N SER A 74 13.96 8.07 -3.01
CA SER A 74 13.21 8.86 -2.04
C SER A 74 13.69 10.30 -1.96
N SER A 75 15.00 10.55 -2.06
CA SER A 75 15.56 11.91 -2.08
C SER A 75 15.09 12.73 -3.30
N LEU A 76 14.71 12.07 -4.40
CA LEU A 76 14.17 12.72 -5.60
C LEU A 76 12.63 12.77 -5.57
N ILE A 77 11.98 11.66 -5.23
CA ILE A 77 10.52 11.49 -5.28
C ILE A 77 9.84 12.24 -4.13
N CYS A 78 10.36 12.20 -2.90
CA CYS A 78 9.70 12.84 -1.75
C CYS A 78 9.58 14.36 -1.94
N PRO A 79 10.63 15.11 -2.36
CA PRO A 79 10.49 16.53 -2.67
C PRO A 79 9.54 16.80 -3.84
N LEU A 80 9.57 15.96 -4.89
CA LEU A 80 8.63 16.06 -6.02
C LEU A 80 7.17 15.93 -5.56
N LEU A 81 6.89 14.99 -4.65
CA LEU A 81 5.55 14.78 -4.09
C LEU A 81 5.11 15.92 -3.15
N CYS A 82 6.03 16.56 -2.43
CA CYS A 82 5.72 17.77 -1.65
C CYS A 82 5.36 18.95 -2.56
N CYS A 83 6.12 19.17 -3.64
CA CYS A 83 5.87 20.26 -4.59
C CYS A 83 4.66 20.01 -5.52
N ARG A 84 4.36 18.74 -5.82
CA ARG A 84 3.27 18.32 -6.70
C ARG A 84 2.48 17.17 -6.06
N PRO A 85 1.65 17.47 -5.05
CA PRO A 85 0.80 16.44 -4.44
C PRO A 85 -0.23 15.95 -5.46
N MET A 86 -0.45 14.63 -5.49
CA MET A 86 -1.50 14.04 -6.32
C MET A 86 -2.91 14.32 -5.79
N VAL A 87 -3.00 14.60 -4.48
CA VAL A 87 -4.23 14.96 -3.77
C VAL A 87 -3.86 15.95 -2.66
N GLY A 88 -4.53 17.10 -2.58
CA GLY A 88 -4.32 18.11 -1.53
C GLY A 88 -3.55 19.36 -1.95
N GLN A 89 -3.22 20.22 -0.97
CA GLN A 89 -2.45 21.45 -1.15
C GLN A 89 -0.94 21.15 -1.14
N ALA A 90 -0.16 21.84 -1.98
CA ALA A 90 1.30 21.69 -2.00
C ALA A 90 1.88 22.08 -0.64
N SER A 91 2.75 21.21 -0.09
CA SER A 91 3.44 21.48 1.17
C SER A 91 4.88 21.88 0.91
N SER A 92 5.39 22.81 1.71
CA SER A 92 6.80 23.18 1.66
C SER A 92 7.65 22.15 2.41
N TRP A 93 8.94 22.02 2.05
CA TRP A 93 9.87 21.13 2.78
C TRP A 93 9.95 21.51 4.27
N THR A 94 9.77 22.79 4.59
CA THR A 94 9.72 23.31 5.96
C THR A 94 8.51 22.79 6.73
N ASP A 95 7.35 22.63 6.09
CA ASP A 95 6.16 22.05 6.74
C ASP A 95 6.33 20.55 6.99
N PHE A 96 7.00 19.85 6.07
CA PHE A 96 7.37 18.45 6.26
C PHE A 96 8.30 18.33 7.48
N ALA A 97 9.40 19.07 7.53
CA ALA A 97 10.35 19.05 8.65
C ALA A 97 9.71 19.42 10.01
N ALA A 98 8.75 20.34 10.02
CA ALA A 98 8.04 20.77 11.22
C ALA A 98 7.09 19.69 11.78
N ALA A 99 6.69 18.70 10.98
CA ALA A 99 5.82 17.59 11.39
C ALA A 99 6.54 16.49 12.21
N GLY A 100 7.59 16.85 12.97
CA GLY A 100 8.51 15.94 13.68
C GLY A 100 7.86 14.79 14.45
N GLY A 101 6.71 15.02 15.09
CA GLY A 101 5.98 14.01 15.86
C GLY A 101 5.34 12.90 15.02
N SER A 102 4.94 13.16 13.77
CA SER A 102 4.36 12.15 12.88
C SER A 102 5.42 11.31 12.17
N HIS A 103 6.65 11.83 12.02
CA HIS A 103 7.77 11.08 11.47
C HIS A 103 8.15 9.86 12.32
N GLY A 104 7.94 9.91 13.64
CA GLY A 104 8.24 8.79 14.53
C GLY A 104 7.52 7.50 14.13
N TRP A 105 6.23 7.61 13.78
CA TRP A 105 5.45 6.46 13.29
C TRP A 105 5.90 5.98 11.92
N GLY A 106 6.30 6.91 11.04
CA GLY A 106 6.88 6.57 9.74
C GLY A 106 8.21 5.81 9.87
N LEU A 107 9.09 6.27 10.76
CA LEU A 107 10.37 5.61 11.04
C LEU A 107 10.16 4.24 11.68
N LEU A 108 9.22 4.10 12.62
CA LEU A 108 8.88 2.82 13.23
C LEU A 108 8.34 1.83 12.18
N GLY A 109 7.40 2.27 11.33
CA GLY A 109 6.88 1.45 10.25
C GLY A 109 7.96 1.04 9.26
N GLY A 110 8.82 1.98 8.86
CA GLY A 110 9.97 1.72 7.99
C GLY A 110 10.96 0.74 8.59
N PHE A 111 11.24 0.84 9.89
CA PHE A 111 12.11 -0.08 10.61
C PHE A 111 11.55 -1.51 10.63
N VAL A 112 10.27 -1.67 11.01
CA VAL A 112 9.60 -2.97 11.02
C VAL A 112 9.58 -3.58 9.62
N TRP A 113 9.30 -2.78 8.59
CA TRP A 113 9.32 -3.22 7.21
C TRP A 113 10.72 -3.65 6.75
N ALA A 114 11.76 -2.88 7.08
CA ALA A 114 13.14 -3.21 6.72
C ALA A 114 13.59 -4.53 7.36
N VAL A 115 13.28 -4.73 8.65
CA VAL A 115 13.58 -5.99 9.36
C VAL A 115 12.83 -7.16 8.74
N GLY A 116 11.54 -6.98 8.41
CA GLY A 116 10.72 -8.00 7.75
C GLY A 116 11.27 -8.39 6.36
N THR A 117 11.60 -7.41 5.52
CA THR A 117 12.18 -7.65 4.19
C THR A 117 13.54 -8.32 4.28
N CYS A 118 14.41 -7.88 5.18
CA CYS A 118 15.72 -8.52 5.38
C CYS A 118 15.55 -9.99 5.80
N SER A 119 14.70 -10.25 6.78
CA SER A 119 14.40 -11.61 7.25
C SER A 119 13.85 -12.47 6.11
N ASN A 120 12.97 -11.92 5.27
CA ASN A 120 12.43 -12.60 4.10
C ASN A 120 13.53 -12.94 3.07
N LEU A 121 14.46 -12.04 2.79
CA LEU A 121 15.55 -12.35 1.86
C LEU A 121 16.47 -13.46 2.41
N VAL A 122 16.78 -13.42 3.70
CA VAL A 122 17.59 -14.44 4.38
C VAL A 122 16.88 -15.80 4.44
N SER A 123 15.55 -15.85 4.68
CA SER A 123 14.82 -17.11 4.57
C SER A 123 14.72 -17.59 3.12
N GLY A 124 14.73 -16.69 2.14
CA GLY A 124 14.73 -17.00 0.72
C GLY A 124 15.96 -17.80 0.28
N THR A 125 17.13 -17.57 0.88
CA THR A 125 18.35 -18.33 0.57
C THR A 125 18.34 -19.75 1.15
N GLN A 126 17.61 -19.98 2.24
CA GLN A 126 17.52 -21.29 2.92
C GLN A 126 16.32 -22.12 2.47
N LEU A 127 15.13 -21.51 2.44
CA LEU A 127 13.85 -22.15 2.14
C LEU A 127 13.45 -22.04 0.66
N GLY A 128 14.16 -21.23 -0.11
CA GLY A 128 13.86 -20.92 -1.50
C GLY A 128 12.96 -19.67 -1.63
N PRO A 129 13.12 -18.89 -2.72
CA PRO A 129 12.51 -17.57 -2.87
C PRO A 129 10.97 -17.61 -2.94
N ALA A 130 10.39 -18.68 -3.50
CA ALA A 130 8.94 -18.82 -3.62
C ALA A 130 8.24 -19.00 -2.26
N LEU A 131 8.75 -19.88 -1.40
CA LEU A 131 8.18 -20.13 -0.08
C LEU A 131 8.37 -18.90 0.82
N SER A 132 9.54 -18.29 0.76
CA SER A 132 9.83 -17.09 1.54
C SER A 132 8.92 -15.93 1.17
N TYR A 133 8.69 -15.69 -0.12
CA TYR A 133 7.79 -14.64 -0.56
C TYR A 133 6.33 -14.92 -0.17
N ALA A 134 5.88 -16.18 -0.26
CA ALA A 134 4.54 -16.58 0.17
C ALA A 134 4.30 -16.28 1.66
N VAL A 135 5.30 -16.54 2.51
CA VAL A 135 5.24 -16.19 3.95
C VAL A 135 5.20 -14.68 4.14
N GLY A 136 6.03 -13.92 3.42
CA GLY A 136 6.02 -12.45 3.49
C GLY A 136 4.67 -11.84 3.09
N GLN A 137 3.99 -12.43 2.10
CA GLN A 137 2.65 -12.00 1.68
C GLN A 137 1.56 -12.33 2.70
N ALA A 138 1.82 -13.12 3.75
CA ALA A 138 0.86 -13.37 4.84
C ALA A 138 0.74 -12.20 5.84
N ALA A 139 1.53 -11.14 5.70
CA ALA A 139 1.46 -9.95 6.55
C ALA A 139 0.04 -9.32 6.68
N PRO A 140 -0.78 -9.22 5.62
CA PRO A 140 -2.16 -8.72 5.73
C PRO A 140 -3.02 -9.60 6.64
N MET A 141 -2.74 -10.90 6.72
CA MET A 141 -3.45 -11.82 7.59
C MET A 141 -3.15 -11.55 9.07
N VAL A 142 -1.88 -11.28 9.40
CA VAL A 142 -1.46 -10.86 10.75
C VAL A 142 -2.04 -9.50 11.11
N ALA A 143 -2.03 -8.54 10.17
CA ALA A 143 -2.64 -7.23 10.37
C ALA A 143 -4.16 -7.34 10.62
N THR A 144 -4.84 -8.18 9.86
CA THR A 144 -6.29 -8.44 10.04
C THR A 144 -6.56 -9.10 11.40
N ALA A 145 -5.72 -10.05 11.83
CA ALA A 145 -5.84 -10.66 13.16
C ALA A 145 -5.66 -9.62 14.27
N TRP A 146 -4.66 -8.73 14.16
CA TRP A 146 -4.46 -7.64 15.11
C TRP A 146 -5.68 -6.70 15.17
N GLY A 147 -6.23 -6.30 14.01
CA GLY A 147 -7.47 -5.50 13.93
C GLY A 147 -8.67 -6.20 14.58
N LEU A 148 -8.77 -7.52 14.43
CA LEU A 148 -9.84 -8.32 15.03
C LEU A 148 -9.71 -8.44 16.55
N PHE A 149 -8.52 -8.73 17.06
CA PHE A 149 -8.32 -9.04 18.48
C PHE A 149 -8.00 -7.83 19.35
N TYR A 150 -7.19 -6.88 18.87
CA TYR A 150 -6.75 -5.73 19.65
C TYR A 150 -7.72 -4.55 19.53
N PHE A 151 -8.11 -4.18 18.30
CA PHE A 151 -9.00 -3.05 18.06
C PHE A 151 -10.48 -3.42 18.07
N GLY A 152 -10.81 -4.71 17.93
CA GLY A 152 -12.19 -5.17 17.93
C GLY A 152 -13.02 -4.63 16.76
N GLU A 153 -12.37 -4.27 15.64
CA GLU A 153 -12.98 -3.54 14.51
C GLU A 153 -14.19 -4.27 13.91
N PHE A 154 -14.29 -5.58 14.09
CA PHE A 154 -15.36 -6.42 13.52
C PHE A 154 -16.48 -6.80 14.51
N THR A 155 -16.48 -6.24 15.72
CA THR A 155 -17.48 -6.58 16.75
C THR A 155 -18.92 -6.28 16.31
N GLY A 156 -19.15 -5.17 15.59
CA GLY A 156 -20.46 -4.77 15.06
C GLY A 156 -20.74 -5.14 13.59
N CYS A 157 -19.83 -5.85 12.91
CA CYS A 157 -19.99 -6.13 11.47
C CYS A 157 -21.01 -7.24 11.18
N PRO A 158 -21.70 -7.18 10.03
CA PRO A 158 -22.64 -8.22 9.60
C PRO A 158 -21.93 -9.56 9.42
N LEU A 159 -22.68 -10.67 9.61
CA LEU A 159 -22.15 -12.03 9.54
C LEU A 159 -21.39 -12.30 8.23
N ARG A 160 -21.85 -11.72 7.11
CA ARG A 160 -21.20 -11.83 5.80
C ARG A 160 -19.75 -11.33 5.82
N THR A 161 -19.46 -10.22 6.50
CA THR A 161 -18.08 -9.70 6.61
C THR A 161 -17.20 -10.65 7.42
N LYS A 162 -17.74 -11.20 8.52
CA LYS A 162 -17.02 -12.19 9.34
C LYS A 162 -16.72 -13.46 8.53
N LEU A 163 -17.63 -13.88 7.66
CA LEU A 163 -17.42 -14.99 6.73
C LEU A 163 -16.34 -14.70 5.69
N TRP A 164 -16.29 -13.49 5.11
CA TRP A 164 -15.22 -13.10 4.18
C TRP A 164 -13.85 -13.09 4.85
N VAL A 165 -13.76 -12.55 6.06
CA VAL A 165 -12.53 -12.58 6.86
C VAL A 165 -12.11 -14.03 7.13
N GLY A 166 -13.03 -14.87 7.60
CA GLY A 166 -12.75 -16.30 7.80
C GLY A 166 -12.31 -17.02 6.52
N GLY A 167 -12.94 -16.72 5.39
CA GLY A 167 -12.59 -17.24 4.08
C GLY A 167 -11.18 -16.83 3.61
N MET A 168 -10.76 -15.60 3.91
CA MET A 168 -9.40 -15.11 3.66
C MET A 168 -8.37 -15.93 4.45
N PHE A 169 -8.62 -16.20 5.74
CA PHE A 169 -7.72 -17.04 6.55
C PHE A 169 -7.65 -18.47 6.00
N LEU A 170 -8.80 -19.06 5.64
CA LEU A 170 -8.85 -20.42 5.10
C LEU A 170 -8.08 -20.54 3.77
N SER A 171 -8.23 -19.57 2.86
CA SER A 171 -7.52 -19.61 1.58
C SER A 171 -6.01 -19.46 1.77
N TYR A 172 -5.56 -18.59 2.69
CA TYR A 172 -4.14 -18.45 3.03
C TYR A 172 -3.56 -19.71 3.64
N LEU A 173 -4.25 -20.32 4.63
CA LEU A 173 -3.81 -21.56 5.24
C LEU A 173 -3.73 -22.69 4.22
N THR A 174 -4.71 -22.77 3.31
CA THR A 174 -4.71 -23.75 2.21
C THR A 174 -3.52 -23.51 1.27
N ALA A 175 -3.25 -22.26 0.89
CA ALA A 175 -2.10 -21.93 0.04
C ALA A 175 -0.77 -22.31 0.71
N ILE A 176 -0.59 -21.97 1.99
CA ILE A 176 0.61 -22.34 2.75
C ILE A 176 0.75 -23.87 2.85
N ALA A 177 -0.34 -24.57 3.15
CA ALA A 177 -0.35 -26.04 3.21
C ALA A 177 0.05 -26.67 1.86
N CYS A 178 -0.51 -26.18 0.74
CA CYS A 178 -0.15 -26.63 -0.60
C CYS A 178 1.34 -26.43 -0.90
N ILE A 179 1.90 -25.26 -0.56
CA ILE A 179 3.33 -24.97 -0.78
C ILE A 179 4.20 -25.85 0.12
N ALA A 180 3.80 -26.07 1.37
CA ALA A 180 4.52 -26.94 2.30
C ALA A 180 4.53 -28.40 1.81
N MET A 181 3.39 -28.92 1.34
CA MET A 181 3.28 -30.27 0.78
C MET A 181 4.06 -30.44 -0.52
N SER A 182 4.17 -29.39 -1.34
CA SER A 182 4.96 -29.43 -2.59
C SER A 182 6.46 -29.62 -2.38
N ARG A 183 6.97 -29.45 -1.15
CA ARG A 183 8.39 -29.62 -0.80
C ARG A 183 8.69 -30.98 -0.14
N GLY A 184 7.66 -31.79 0.11
CA GLY A 184 7.77 -33.15 0.64
C GLY A 184 8.04 -34.19 -0.45
#